data_AF-A0A066ZMX6-F1
#
_entry.id   AF-A0A066ZMX6-F1
#
_cell.length_a   1.000
_cell.length_b   1.000
_cell.length_c   1.000
_cell.angle_alpha   90.00
_cell.angle_beta   90.00
_cell.angle_gamma   90.00
#
_symmetry.space_group_name_H-M   'P 1'
#
loop_
_entity.id
_entity.type
_entity.pdbx_description
1 polymer ?
#
loop_
_entity_poly.entity_id
_entity_poly.type
_entity_poly.pdbx_seq_one_letter_code
_entity_poly.pdbx_strand_id
1 'polypeptide(L)'
;MWLKKVFKIILFIALFTMTFIAFIIGYNKYQESKREAAELEFHAKAPWKWHKKLDGVQIQTKNGKSTLRKVYLNQKLVVFATLDDNYKLIATAVFEQKCRPNSLIVTTQKFSSGEQKILRCLSSGAGLFYSTTFANTSQNYDITWDEDLDGFKVHTDFSFWNFDKLRQEVTMNKQFDIIKNK
;
A
#
# COMPACT_ATOMS: atom_id res chain seq x y z
N MET A 1 51.16 -4.71 -37.79
CA MET A 1 50.05 -3.78 -38.10
C MET A 1 48.67 -4.33 -37.69
N TRP A 2 48.43 -5.64 -37.80
CA TRP A 2 47.15 -6.31 -37.47
C TRP A 2 46.78 -6.28 -35.98
N LEU A 3 47.73 -6.53 -35.07
CA LEU A 3 47.52 -6.46 -33.61
C LEU A 3 46.98 -5.10 -33.11
N LYS A 4 47.45 -3.98 -33.69
CA LYS A 4 46.93 -2.64 -33.34
C LYS A 4 45.49 -2.42 -33.79
N LYS A 5 45.06 -3.07 -34.88
CA LYS A 5 43.66 -3.03 -35.35
C LYS A 5 42.75 -3.86 -34.43
N VAL A 6 43.19 -5.06 -34.05
CA VAL A 6 42.47 -5.94 -33.11
C VAL A 6 42.31 -5.27 -31.75
N PHE A 7 43.37 -4.64 -31.20
CA PHE A 7 43.28 -3.91 -29.94
C PHE A 7 42.26 -2.76 -29.98
N LYS A 8 42.24 -1.97 -31.07
CA LYS A 8 41.24 -0.91 -31.25
C LYS A 8 39.81 -1.45 -31.33
N ILE A 9 39.61 -2.60 -31.96
CA ILE A 9 38.29 -3.26 -32.04
C ILE A 9 37.85 -3.73 -30.65
N ILE A 10 38.74 -4.36 -29.87
CA ILE A 10 38.42 -4.79 -28.50
C ILE A 10 38.09 -3.58 -27.61
N LEU A 11 38.86 -2.50 -27.72
CA LEU A 11 38.59 -1.27 -26.97
C LEU A 11 37.22 -0.67 -27.35
N PHE A 12 36.89 -0.65 -28.64
CA PHE A 12 35.60 -0.17 -29.12
C PHE A 12 34.43 -1.02 -28.61
N ILE A 13 34.57 -2.35 -28.67
CA ILE A 13 33.59 -3.29 -28.13
C ILE A 13 33.42 -3.07 -26.62
N ALA A 14 34.51 -2.93 -25.86
CA ALA A 14 34.46 -2.67 -24.43
C ALA A 14 33.78 -1.34 -24.09
N LEU A 15 34.01 -0.28 -24.88
CA LEU A 15 33.35 1.00 -24.70
C LEU A 15 31.85 0.93 -25.01
N PHE A 16 31.51 0.21 -26.09
CA PHE A 16 30.13 -0.02 -26.49
C PHE A 16 29.36 -0.86 -25.46
N THR A 17 29.97 -1.92 -24.91
CA THR A 17 29.33 -2.73 -23.87
C THR A 17 29.14 -1.93 -22.58
N MET A 18 30.11 -1.11 -22.16
CA MET A 18 29.95 -0.24 -20.99
C MET A 18 28.81 0.77 -21.15
N THR A 19 28.71 1.41 -22.31
CA THR A 19 27.61 2.36 -22.59
C THR A 19 26.26 1.66 -22.65
N PHE A 20 26.18 0.47 -23.25
CA PHE A 20 24.96 -0.33 -23.29
C PHE A 20 24.50 -0.77 -21.88
N ILE A 21 25.43 -1.22 -21.02
CA ILE A 21 25.12 -1.56 -19.62
C ILE A 21 24.62 -0.33 -18.86
N ALA A 22 25.29 0.82 -19.01
CA ALA A 22 24.87 2.07 -18.36
C ALA A 22 23.45 2.48 -18.80
N PHE A 23 23.12 2.31 -20.08
CA PHE A 23 21.79 2.58 -20.61
C PHE A 23 20.73 1.67 -19.98
N ILE A 24 20.98 0.37 -19.85
CA ILE A 24 20.06 -0.58 -19.20
C ILE A 24 19.82 -0.19 -17.74
N ILE A 25 20.89 0.10 -16.99
CA ILE A 25 20.77 0.50 -15.58
C ILE A 25 19.99 1.81 -15.46
N GLY A 26 20.27 2.79 -16.32
CA GLY A 26 19.57 4.07 -16.35
C GLY A 26 18.08 3.91 -16.65
N TYR A 27 17.74 3.08 -17.64
CA TYR A 27 16.36 2.79 -17.99
C TYR A 27 15.59 2.11 -16.84
N ASN A 28 16.21 1.11 -16.20
CA ASN A 28 15.60 0.42 -15.06
C ASN A 28 15.36 1.36 -13.88
N LYS A 29 16.34 2.21 -13.53
CA LYS A 29 16.18 3.22 -12.47
C LYS A 29 15.08 4.24 -12.78
N TYR A 30 14.98 4.66 -14.05
CA TYR A 30 13.94 5.58 -14.48
C TYR A 30 12.54 4.96 -14.36
N GLN A 31 12.38 3.70 -14.80
CA GLN A 31 11.11 2.98 -14.66
C GLN A 31 10.73 2.74 -13.20
N GLU A 32 11.70 2.39 -12.35
CA GLU A 32 11.50 2.24 -10.91
C GLU A 32 11.01 3.56 -10.28
N SER A 33 11.68 4.68 -10.59
CA SER A 33 11.29 6.00 -10.09
C SER A 33 9.88 6.41 -10.53
N LYS A 34 9.51 6.13 -11.79
CA LYS A 34 8.14 6.37 -12.28
C LYS A 34 7.10 5.54 -11.54
N ARG A 35 7.39 4.26 -11.31
CA ARG A 35 6.51 3.37 -10.56
C ARG A 35 6.34 3.87 -9.12
N GLU A 36 7.44 4.26 -8.46
CA GLU A 36 7.39 4.81 -7.10
C GLU A 36 6.54 6.08 -7.02
N ALA A 37 6.71 7.01 -7.97
CA ALA A 37 5.89 8.22 -8.04
C ALA A 37 4.41 7.86 -8.21
N ALA A 38 4.08 6.95 -9.13
CA ALA A 38 2.72 6.47 -9.32
C ALA A 38 2.14 5.83 -8.05
N GLU A 39 2.91 5.02 -7.31
CA GLU A 39 2.48 4.41 -6.05
C GLU A 39 2.27 5.44 -4.93
N LEU A 40 3.09 6.49 -4.86
CA LEU A 40 2.96 7.54 -3.84
C LEU A 40 1.80 8.50 -4.15
N GLU A 41 1.50 8.72 -5.43
CA GLU A 41 0.45 9.64 -5.89
C GLU A 41 -0.92 8.96 -6.05
N PHE A 42 -0.98 7.62 -6.14
CA PHE A 42 -2.22 6.87 -6.30
C PHE A 42 -3.23 7.21 -5.20
N HIS A 43 -4.40 7.74 -5.58
CA HIS A 43 -5.46 8.18 -4.66
C HIS A 43 -4.99 9.12 -3.52
N ALA A 44 -3.89 9.86 -3.74
CA ALA A 44 -3.31 10.74 -2.74
C ALA A 44 -3.82 12.19 -2.89
N LYS A 45 -4.41 12.75 -1.83
CA LYS A 45 -4.65 14.20 -1.73
C LYS A 45 -3.45 14.97 -1.14
N ALA A 46 -2.54 14.24 -0.51
CA ALA A 46 -1.35 14.75 0.17
C ALA A 46 -0.23 13.71 0.01
N PRO A 47 1.05 14.14 0.02
CA PRO A 47 2.16 13.24 -0.26
C PRO A 47 2.24 12.12 0.77
N TRP A 48 2.38 10.90 0.27
CA TRP A 48 2.73 9.73 1.07
C TRP A 48 4.24 9.62 1.15
N LYS A 49 4.73 8.93 2.18
CA LYS A 49 6.15 8.63 2.35
C LYS A 49 6.33 7.14 2.49
N TRP A 50 7.45 6.63 2.00
CA TRP A 50 7.84 5.25 2.24
C TRP A 50 8.04 5.03 3.74
N HIS A 51 7.40 3.99 4.26
CA HIS A 51 7.66 3.49 5.60
C HIS A 51 8.58 2.27 5.55
N LYS A 52 8.25 1.33 4.66
CA LYS A 52 9.05 0.14 4.38
C LYS A 52 9.03 -0.11 2.87
N LYS A 53 9.96 0.55 2.16
CA LYS A 53 9.99 0.60 0.69
C LYS A 53 10.06 -0.79 0.04
N LEU A 54 10.87 -1.69 0.60
CA LEU A 54 11.01 -3.06 0.09
C LEU A 54 9.69 -3.84 0.10
N ASP A 55 8.82 -3.55 1.06
CA ASP A 55 7.51 -4.21 1.20
C ASP A 55 6.38 -3.42 0.52
N GLY A 56 6.69 -2.28 -0.11
CA GLY A 56 5.71 -1.39 -0.72
C GLY A 56 4.81 -0.68 0.29
N VAL A 57 5.21 -0.60 1.57
CA VAL A 57 4.39 0.00 2.63
C VAL A 57 4.74 1.47 2.80
N GLN A 58 3.70 2.29 2.81
CA GLN A 58 3.76 3.75 2.91
C GLN A 58 3.05 4.21 4.18
N ILE A 59 3.40 5.40 4.67
CA ILE A 59 2.80 6.01 5.85
C ILE A 59 2.47 7.48 5.58
N GLN A 60 1.36 7.92 6.15
CA GLN A 60 1.00 9.33 6.24
C GLN A 60 0.48 9.61 7.65
N THR A 61 0.90 10.73 8.22
CA THR A 61 0.41 11.22 9.51
C THR A 61 -0.37 12.50 9.29
N LYS A 62 -1.63 12.53 9.74
CA LYS A 62 -2.52 13.70 9.68
C LYS A 62 -3.19 13.89 11.02
N ASN A 63 -3.14 15.12 11.54
CA ASN A 63 -3.74 15.49 12.83
C ASN A 63 -3.32 14.54 13.98
N GLY A 64 -2.04 14.17 14.03
CA GLY A 64 -1.49 13.28 15.06
C GLY A 64 -1.85 11.80 14.92
N LYS A 65 -2.59 11.41 13.88
CA LYS A 65 -2.91 10.01 13.58
C LYS A 65 -2.18 9.55 12.32
N SER A 66 -1.48 8.44 12.41
CA SER A 66 -0.84 7.79 11.28
C SER A 66 -1.79 6.80 10.60
N THR A 67 -1.56 6.57 9.31
CA THR A 67 -2.22 5.55 8.51
C THR A 67 -1.16 4.90 7.65
N LEU A 68 -1.12 3.57 7.65
CA LEU A 68 -0.31 2.81 6.72
C LEU A 68 -1.12 2.51 5.47
N ARG A 69 -0.44 2.36 4.33
CA ARG A 69 -1.06 1.83 3.13
C ARG A 69 -0.10 1.04 2.25
N LYS A 70 -0.67 0.27 1.33
CA LYS A 70 0.01 -0.37 0.21
C LYS A 70 -0.82 -0.23 -1.05
N VAL A 71 -0.17 0.08 -2.17
CA VAL A 71 -0.82 0.29 -3.47
C VAL A 71 -0.52 -0.88 -4.39
N TYR A 72 -1.55 -1.40 -5.04
CA TYR A 72 -1.49 -2.48 -6.02
C TYR A 72 -1.89 -1.91 -7.38
N LEU A 73 -0.95 -1.23 -8.06
CA LEU A 73 -1.20 -0.49 -9.30
C LEU A 73 -1.90 -1.34 -10.37
N ASN A 74 -1.47 -2.58 -10.57
CA ASN A 74 -2.04 -3.49 -11.58
C ASN A 74 -3.50 -3.86 -11.30
N GLN A 75 -3.89 -3.86 -10.03
CA GLN A 75 -5.25 -4.17 -9.58
C GLN A 75 -6.08 -2.90 -9.36
N LYS A 76 -5.47 -1.72 -9.54
CA LYS A 76 -6.05 -0.41 -9.20
C LYS A 76 -6.68 -0.38 -7.80
N LEU A 77 -5.96 -0.96 -6.85
CA LEU A 77 -6.38 -1.16 -5.47
C LEU A 77 -5.40 -0.46 -4.54
N VAL A 78 -5.91 0.16 -3.50
CA VAL A 78 -5.11 0.59 -2.35
C VAL A 78 -5.70 0.03 -1.07
N VAL A 79 -4.83 -0.53 -0.23
CA VAL A 79 -5.21 -1.04 1.09
C VAL A 79 -4.64 -0.12 2.14
N PHE A 80 -5.50 0.40 3.00
CA PHE A 80 -5.16 1.19 4.17
C PHE A 80 -5.24 0.34 5.42
N ALA A 81 -4.37 0.63 6.38
CA ALA A 81 -4.37 0.00 7.69
C ALA A 81 -4.22 1.06 8.80
N THR A 82 -5.08 0.95 9.81
CA THR A 82 -5.05 1.76 11.03
C THR A 82 -5.32 0.86 12.24
N LEU A 83 -5.02 1.35 13.43
CA LEU A 83 -5.39 0.67 14.67
C LEU A 83 -6.48 1.47 15.38
N ASP A 84 -7.46 0.75 15.93
CA ASP A 84 -8.40 1.34 16.88
C ASP A 84 -7.76 1.47 18.27
N ASP A 85 -8.50 2.09 19.20
CA ASP A 85 -8.03 2.27 20.56
C ASP A 85 -7.88 0.94 21.30
N ASN A 86 -8.41 -0.18 20.81
CA ASN A 86 -8.24 -1.52 21.39
C ASN A 86 -7.13 -2.33 20.70
N TYR A 87 -6.27 -1.68 19.90
CA TYR A 87 -5.24 -2.36 19.10
C TYR A 87 -5.82 -3.37 18.09
N LYS A 88 -7.07 -3.22 17.67
CA LYS A 88 -7.64 -3.98 16.54
C LYS A 88 -7.19 -3.34 15.24
N LEU A 89 -6.82 -4.19 14.29
CA LEU A 89 -6.44 -3.74 12.95
C LEU A 89 -7.69 -3.46 12.14
N ILE A 90 -7.86 -2.21 11.72
CA ILE A 90 -8.88 -1.80 10.76
C ILE A 90 -8.21 -1.71 9.39
N ALA A 91 -8.57 -2.63 8.51
CA ALA A 91 -8.13 -2.64 7.12
C ALA A 91 -9.22 -2.08 6.22
N THR A 92 -8.85 -1.28 5.22
CA THR A 92 -9.78 -0.74 4.23
C THR A 92 -9.20 -0.87 2.84
N ALA A 93 -9.89 -1.61 1.98
CA ALA A 93 -9.58 -1.72 0.56
C ALA A 93 -10.36 -0.63 -0.18
N VAL A 94 -9.70 0.09 -1.08
CA VAL A 94 -10.32 1.03 -2.00
C VAL A 94 -9.96 0.62 -3.43
N PHE A 95 -10.98 0.28 -4.20
CA PHE A 95 -10.91 -0.06 -5.61
C PHE A 95 -11.17 1.19 -6.45
N GLU A 96 -10.29 1.50 -7.39
CA GLU A 96 -10.47 2.59 -8.36
C GLU A 96 -11.51 2.18 -9.42
N GLN A 97 -12.77 2.29 -9.03
CA GLN A 97 -13.93 2.00 -9.86
C GLN A 97 -14.94 3.13 -9.71
N LYS A 98 -15.28 3.79 -10.81
CA LYS A 98 -16.32 4.83 -10.80
C LYS A 98 -17.65 4.25 -10.36
N CYS A 99 -18.32 4.94 -9.46
CA CYS A 99 -19.60 4.53 -8.88
C CYS A 99 -20.46 5.75 -8.53
N ARG A 100 -21.75 5.53 -8.24
CA ARG A 100 -22.65 6.60 -7.82
C ARG A 100 -22.26 7.06 -6.40
N PRO A 101 -21.94 8.35 -6.18
CA PRO A 101 -21.52 8.84 -4.86
C PRO A 101 -22.43 8.38 -3.72
N ASN A 102 -21.82 7.89 -2.64
CA ASN A 102 -22.50 7.38 -1.44
C ASN A 102 -23.45 6.18 -1.68
N SER A 103 -23.43 5.54 -2.86
CA SER A 103 -24.19 4.32 -3.08
C SER A 103 -23.60 3.13 -2.34
N LEU A 104 -24.44 2.12 -2.09
CA LEU A 104 -24.05 0.85 -1.51
C LEU A 104 -24.20 -0.26 -2.56
N ILE A 105 -23.25 -1.16 -2.61
CA ILE A 105 -23.32 -2.40 -3.37
C ILE A 105 -23.33 -3.53 -2.35
N VAL A 106 -24.49 -4.17 -2.24
CA VAL A 106 -24.68 -5.33 -1.38
C VAL A 106 -24.13 -6.54 -2.12
N THR A 107 -23.12 -7.18 -1.54
CA THR A 107 -22.47 -8.33 -2.19
C THR A 107 -23.20 -9.64 -1.88
N THR A 108 -22.94 -10.68 -2.67
CA THR A 108 -23.40 -12.04 -2.38
C THR A 108 -22.65 -12.66 -1.20
N GLN A 109 -21.47 -12.13 -0.87
CA GLN A 109 -20.64 -12.59 0.23
C GLN A 109 -21.22 -12.17 1.58
N LYS A 110 -21.04 -13.04 2.58
CA LYS A 110 -21.54 -12.84 3.93
C LYS A 110 -20.44 -13.02 4.97
N PHE A 111 -20.60 -12.32 6.09
CA PHE A 111 -19.88 -12.63 7.31
C PHE A 111 -20.35 -13.97 7.88
N SER A 112 -19.60 -14.56 8.81
CA SER A 112 -20.00 -15.77 9.54
C SER A 112 -21.31 -15.58 10.31
N SER A 113 -21.69 -14.35 10.65
CA SER A 113 -22.98 -13.98 11.23
C SER A 113 -24.15 -14.08 10.26
N GLY A 114 -23.89 -14.22 8.96
CA GLY A 114 -24.92 -14.18 7.90
C GLY A 114 -25.21 -12.79 7.35
N GLU A 115 -24.65 -11.73 7.93
CA GLU A 115 -24.76 -10.36 7.40
C GLU A 115 -24.01 -10.21 6.07
N GLN A 116 -24.59 -9.48 5.12
CA GLN A 116 -23.96 -9.26 3.82
C GLN A 116 -22.81 -8.28 3.92
N LYS A 117 -21.72 -8.56 3.20
CA LYS A 117 -20.63 -7.62 3.03
C LYS A 117 -21.04 -6.54 2.05
N ILE A 118 -20.73 -5.28 2.36
CA ILE A 118 -21.19 -4.12 1.59
C ILE A 118 -19.99 -3.30 1.12
N LEU A 119 -19.87 -3.14 -0.20
CA LEU A 119 -18.99 -2.16 -0.81
C LEU A 119 -19.69 -0.79 -0.81
N ARG A 120 -18.98 0.25 -0.38
CA ARG A 120 -19.49 1.61 -0.30
C ARG A 120 -18.81 2.49 -1.32
N CYS A 121 -19.57 3.27 -2.07
CA CYS A 121 -18.98 4.26 -2.97
C CYS A 121 -18.49 5.47 -2.17
N LEU A 122 -17.26 5.91 -2.46
CA LEU A 122 -16.73 7.16 -1.92
C LEU A 122 -17.64 8.34 -2.30
N SER A 123 -17.67 9.36 -1.45
CA SER A 123 -18.45 10.58 -1.70
C SER A 123 -18.02 11.34 -2.97
N SER A 124 -16.79 11.11 -3.44
CA SER A 124 -16.30 11.64 -4.72
C SER A 124 -16.80 10.85 -5.95
N GLY A 125 -17.36 9.65 -5.77
CA GLY A 125 -17.72 8.75 -6.87
C GLY A 125 -16.53 8.06 -7.55
N ALA A 126 -15.30 8.29 -7.06
CA ALA A 126 -14.06 7.86 -7.72
C ALA A 126 -13.64 6.42 -7.38
N GLY A 127 -14.28 5.77 -6.40
CA GLY A 127 -13.89 4.44 -5.96
C GLY A 127 -14.90 3.80 -5.02
N LEU A 128 -14.83 2.47 -4.96
CA LEU A 128 -15.56 1.65 -4.00
C LEU A 128 -14.62 1.26 -2.86
N PHE A 129 -15.11 1.23 -1.63
CA PHE A 129 -14.34 0.78 -0.50
C PHE A 129 -15.08 -0.25 0.34
N TYR A 130 -14.30 -1.12 0.96
CA TYR A 130 -14.76 -2.07 1.96
C TYR A 130 -13.77 -2.10 3.12
N SER A 131 -14.31 -2.12 4.33
CA SER A 131 -13.52 -2.10 5.56
C SER A 131 -13.85 -3.33 6.38
N THR A 132 -12.82 -3.94 6.96
CA THR A 132 -12.95 -5.05 7.89
C THR A 132 -12.06 -4.79 9.10
N THR A 133 -12.43 -5.42 10.22
CA THR A 133 -11.70 -5.29 11.48
C THR A 133 -11.22 -6.66 11.92
N PHE A 134 -9.91 -6.78 12.11
CA PHE A 134 -9.30 -7.98 12.65
C PHE A 134 -9.11 -7.81 14.15
N ALA A 135 -9.58 -8.80 14.91
CA ALA A 135 -9.27 -8.90 16.33
C ALA A 135 -7.75 -8.97 16.51
N ASN A 136 -7.27 -8.45 17.65
CA ASN A 136 -5.85 -8.50 17.99
C ASN A 136 -5.43 -9.97 18.19
N THR A 137 -4.78 -10.57 17.20
CA THR A 137 -4.31 -11.97 17.25
C THR A 137 -2.85 -12.07 17.71
N SER A 138 -2.05 -11.01 17.58
CA SER A 138 -0.67 -10.92 18.07
C SER A 138 -0.11 -9.50 17.96
N GLN A 139 1.03 -9.25 18.63
CA GLN A 139 1.75 -7.99 18.47
C GLN A 139 2.22 -7.72 17.03
N ASN A 140 2.25 -8.70 16.12
CA ASN A 140 2.82 -8.50 14.78
C ASN A 140 1.79 -8.59 13.65
N TYR A 141 0.49 -8.67 13.96
CA TYR A 141 -0.58 -8.82 12.97
C TYR A 141 -0.23 -9.81 11.86
N ASP A 142 0.12 -11.03 12.27
CA ASP A 142 0.40 -12.15 11.36
C ASP A 142 -0.91 -12.66 10.74
N ILE A 143 -1.44 -11.85 9.81
CA ILE A 143 -2.78 -11.99 9.24
C ILE A 143 -2.68 -11.70 7.75
N THR A 144 -3.15 -12.65 6.95
CA THR A 144 -3.44 -12.41 5.53
C THR A 144 -4.93 -12.09 5.37
N TRP A 145 -5.22 -10.94 4.79
CA TRP A 145 -6.57 -10.58 4.36
C TRP A 145 -6.78 -11.05 2.93
N ASP A 146 -7.69 -12.00 2.75
CA ASP A 146 -8.09 -12.52 1.45
C ASP A 146 -9.61 -12.50 1.32
N GLU A 147 -10.15 -11.74 0.37
CA GLU A 147 -11.58 -11.66 0.07
C GLU A 147 -11.86 -11.46 -1.41
N ASP A 148 -12.97 -12.04 -1.89
CA ASP A 148 -13.54 -11.81 -3.22
C ASP A 148 -14.97 -11.26 -3.09
N LEU A 149 -15.14 -9.95 -3.22
CA LEU A 149 -16.41 -9.25 -3.06
C LEU A 149 -17.12 -9.11 -4.40
N ASP A 150 -17.56 -10.23 -4.98
CA ASP A 150 -18.19 -10.29 -6.32
C ASP A 150 -17.30 -9.74 -7.45
N GLY A 151 -16.02 -10.16 -7.47
CA GLY A 151 -15.03 -9.73 -8.45
C GLY A 151 -14.11 -8.61 -7.96
N PHE A 152 -14.46 -7.95 -6.84
CA PHE A 152 -13.56 -7.01 -6.16
C PHE A 152 -12.69 -7.77 -5.16
N LYS A 153 -11.52 -8.21 -5.65
CA LYS A 153 -10.60 -9.09 -4.90
C LYS A 153 -9.57 -8.29 -4.12
N VAL A 154 -9.41 -8.62 -2.85
CA VAL A 154 -8.33 -8.11 -2.01
C VAL A 154 -7.49 -9.28 -1.53
N HIS A 155 -6.17 -9.15 -1.65
CA HIS A 155 -5.22 -10.07 -1.06
C HIS A 155 -4.07 -9.25 -0.48
N THR A 156 -3.93 -9.23 0.84
CA THR A 156 -2.92 -8.44 1.54
C THR A 156 -2.41 -9.17 2.76
N ASP A 157 -1.12 -9.46 2.74
CA ASP A 157 -0.39 -9.97 3.89
C ASP A 157 0.09 -8.80 4.77
N PHE A 158 -0.35 -8.77 6.03
CA PHE A 158 0.04 -7.77 7.02
C PHE A 158 1.28 -8.17 7.84
N SER A 159 1.77 -9.41 7.74
CA SER A 159 2.90 -9.91 8.54
C SER A 159 4.21 -9.16 8.29
N PHE A 160 4.34 -8.52 7.13
CA PHE A 160 5.51 -7.71 6.76
C PHE A 160 5.37 -6.22 7.04
N TRP A 161 4.19 -5.77 7.47
CA TRP A 161 3.94 -4.36 7.76
C TRP A 161 4.47 -4.02 9.16
N ASN A 162 5.14 -2.88 9.28
CA ASN A 162 5.56 -2.38 10.58
C ASN A 162 4.46 -1.47 11.17
N PHE A 163 3.83 -1.95 12.25
CA PHE A 163 2.76 -1.25 12.98
C PHE A 163 3.23 -0.49 14.23
N ASP A 164 4.54 -0.42 14.50
CA ASP A 164 5.10 0.21 15.70
C ASP A 164 4.61 1.65 15.88
N LYS A 165 4.60 2.43 14.80
CA LYS A 165 4.16 3.82 14.85
C LYS A 165 2.70 3.96 15.27
N LEU A 166 1.82 3.14 14.70
CA LEU A 166 0.39 3.12 15.04
C LEU A 166 0.18 2.67 16.49
N ARG A 167 0.91 1.64 16.96
CA ARG A 167 0.84 1.18 18.35
C ARG A 167 1.30 2.23 19.35
N GLN A 168 2.36 2.96 19.02
CA GLN A 168 2.87 4.05 19.84
C GLN A 168 1.78 5.10 20.04
N GLU A 169 1.07 5.47 18.97
CA GLU A 169 -0.03 6.45 19.01
C GLU A 169 -1.20 5.97 19.86
N VAL A 170 -1.65 4.72 19.70
CA VAL A 170 -2.72 4.14 20.54
C VAL A 170 -2.33 4.15 22.02
N THR A 171 -1.09 3.78 22.33
CA THR A 171 -0.58 3.76 23.71
C THR A 171 -0.54 5.16 24.33
N MET A 172 -0.06 6.15 23.58
CA MET A 172 -0.02 7.54 24.04
C MET A 172 -1.44 8.08 24.29
N ASN A 173 -2.39 7.82 23.37
CA ASN A 173 -3.77 8.27 23.52
C ASN A 173 -4.42 7.69 24.78
N LYS A 174 -4.24 6.40 25.05
CA LYS A 174 -4.72 5.77 26.29
C LYS A 174 -4.15 6.42 27.54
N GLN A 175 -2.85 6.74 27.54
CA GLN A 175 -2.22 7.38 28.69
C GLN A 175 -2.80 8.79 28.94
N PHE A 176 -3.01 9.57 27.88
CA PHE A 176 -3.66 10.88 27.99
C PHE A 176 -5.08 10.80 28.53
N ASP A 177 -5.86 9.82 28.10
CA ASP A 177 -7.24 9.63 28.57
C ASP A 177 -7.27 9.23 30.06
N ILE A 178 -6.33 8.39 30.51
CA ILE A 178 -6.21 8.04 31.94
C ILE A 178 -5.86 9.27 32.79
N ILE A 179 -4.99 10.16 32.29
CA ILE A 179 -4.58 11.37 33.01
C ILE A 179 -5.71 12.39 33.08
N LYS A 180 -6.50 12.56 32.02
CA LYS A 180 -7.64 13.51 32.01
C LYS A 180 -8.83 13.08 32.86
N ASN A 181 -8.99 11.78 33.08
CA ASN A 181 -10.09 11.21 33.85
C ASN A 181 -9.72 10.95 35.33
N LYS A 182 -8.54 11.41 35.77
CA LYS A 182 -8.14 11.50 37.18
C LYS A 182 -8.24 12.94 37.66
#